data_AF-A0A1X7G2I5-F1
#
_entry.id   AF-A0A1X7G2I5-F1
#
_cell.length_a   1.000
_cell.length_b   1.000
_cell.length_c   1.000
_cell.angle_alpha   90.00
_cell.angle_beta   90.00
_cell.angle_gamma   90.00
#
_symmetry.space_group_name_H-M   'P 1'
#
loop_
_entity.id
_entity.type
_entity.pdbx_description
1 polymer ?
#
loop_
_entity_poly.entity_id
_entity_poly.type
_entity_poly.pdbx_seq_one_letter_code
_entity_poly.pdbx_strand_id
1 'polypeptide(L)'
;MEWFDIKVILIQFSGLSRDALHVLLGVGAQILVASVPGQSLAKFWPWLAVLVGALLNEWYDLNYETWPEIDVQYAESIKDVTVTMALPTVLLLLARFAPRVWSGRRSSRQ
;
A
#
# COMPACT_ATOMS: atom_id res chain seq x y z
N MET A 1 -6.57 -20.77 -9.34
CA MET A 1 -6.95 -19.94 -8.18
C MET A 1 -7.29 -18.60 -8.75
N GLU A 2 -8.53 -18.18 -8.60
CA GLU A 2 -8.94 -16.83 -8.94
C GLU A 2 -8.26 -15.85 -7.99
N TRP A 3 -8.05 -14.60 -8.42
CA TRP A 3 -7.43 -13.57 -7.58
C TRP A 3 -8.18 -13.39 -6.25
N PHE A 4 -9.50 -13.52 -6.30
CA PHE A 4 -10.39 -13.55 -5.15
C PHE A 4 -10.02 -14.63 -4.12
N ASP A 5 -9.71 -15.85 -4.57
CA ASP A 5 -9.35 -16.97 -3.67
C ASP A 5 -8.06 -16.67 -2.89
N ILE A 6 -7.09 -16.05 -3.55
CA ILE A 6 -5.82 -15.67 -2.93
C ILE A 6 -6.05 -14.63 -1.84
N LYS A 7 -6.91 -13.63 -2.09
CA LYS A 7 -7.29 -12.63 -1.07
C LYS A 7 -7.96 -13.29 0.14
N VAL A 8 -8.91 -14.19 -0.10
CA VAL A 8 -9.65 -14.86 0.98
C VAL A 8 -8.68 -15.69 1.84
N ILE A 9 -7.75 -16.42 1.22
CA ILE A 9 -6.70 -17.17 1.92
C ILE A 9 -5.84 -16.22 2.77
N LEU A 10 -5.39 -15.09 2.22
CA LEU A 10 -4.59 -14.12 2.96
C LEU A 10 -5.32 -13.55 4.19
N ILE A 11 -6.61 -13.23 4.04
CA ILE A 11 -7.44 -12.72 5.15
C ILE A 11 -7.63 -13.82 6.21
N GLN A 12 -8.05 -15.02 5.79
CA GLN A 12 -8.36 -16.12 6.69
C GLN A 12 -7.14 -16.66 7.45
N PHE A 13 -5.98 -16.74 6.79
CA PHE A 13 -4.75 -17.24 7.44
C PHE A 13 -4.05 -16.20 8.30
N SER A 14 -4.16 -14.91 7.96
CA SER A 14 -3.50 -13.86 8.74
C SER A 14 -4.28 -13.47 10.01
N GLY A 15 -5.59 -13.70 10.03
CA GLY A 15 -6.47 -13.20 11.09
C GLY A 15 -6.58 -11.67 11.12
N LEU A 16 -6.06 -10.99 10.09
CA LEU A 16 -6.08 -9.54 9.96
C LEU A 16 -7.40 -9.08 9.34
N SER A 17 -7.84 -7.89 9.72
CA SER A 17 -8.92 -7.22 9.00
C SER A 17 -8.49 -6.91 7.56
N ARG A 18 -9.47 -6.82 6.65
CA ARG A 18 -9.26 -6.37 5.26
C ARG A 18 -8.45 -5.08 5.22
N ASP A 19 -8.86 -4.08 6.00
CA ASP A 19 -8.18 -2.78 6.09
C ASP A 19 -6.70 -2.92 6.52
N ALA A 20 -6.41 -3.78 7.50
CA ALA A 20 -5.03 -4.02 7.94
C ALA A 20 -4.19 -4.67 6.83
N LEU A 21 -4.79 -5.56 6.04
CA LEU A 21 -4.13 -6.18 4.90
C LEU A 21 -3.81 -5.14 3.81
N HIS A 22 -4.73 -4.22 3.51
CA HIS A 22 -4.48 -3.11 2.57
C HIS A 22 -3.29 -2.25 2.99
N VAL A 23 -3.21 -1.89 4.28
CA VAL A 23 -2.08 -1.14 4.82
C VAL A 23 -0.77 -1.90 4.67
N LEU A 24 -0.73 -3.17 5.10
CA LEU A 24 0.49 -3.99 5.06
C LEU A 24 0.95 -4.29 3.64
N LEU A 25 0.02 -4.60 2.72
CA LEU A 25 0.34 -4.83 1.32
C LEU A 25 0.85 -3.55 0.66
N GLY A 26 0.22 -2.40 0.92
CA GLY A 26 0.68 -1.11 0.41
C GLY A 26 2.10 -0.76 0.86
N VAL A 27 2.36 -0.83 2.17
CA VAL A 27 3.70 -0.55 2.72
C VAL A 27 4.72 -1.59 2.28
N GLY A 28 4.38 -2.87 2.35
CA GLY A 28 5.23 -3.98 1.96
C GLY A 28 5.64 -3.88 0.49
N ALA A 29 4.68 -3.65 -0.41
CA ALA A 29 4.95 -3.46 -1.83
C ALA A 29 5.88 -2.27 -2.10
N GLN A 30 5.67 -1.12 -1.43
CA GLN A 30 6.55 0.03 -1.59
C GLN A 30 7.99 -0.28 -1.17
N ILE A 31 8.16 -0.93 -0.01
CA ILE A 31 9.48 -1.32 0.50
C ILE A 31 10.15 -2.31 -0.46
N LEU A 32 9.41 -3.29 -0.98
CA LEU A 32 9.93 -4.26 -1.95
C LEU A 32 10.43 -3.56 -3.21
N VAL A 33 9.64 -2.66 -3.81
CA VAL A 33 10.07 -1.91 -4.99
C VAL A 33 11.24 -0.97 -4.67
N ALA A 34 11.25 -0.35 -3.49
CA ALA A 34 12.36 0.51 -3.06
C ALA A 34 13.65 -0.26 -2.76
N SER A 35 13.57 -1.57 -2.50
CA SER A 35 14.73 -2.44 -2.23
C SER A 35 15.51 -2.81 -3.50
N VAL A 36 14.94 -2.58 -4.68
CA VAL A 36 15.63 -2.79 -5.97
C VAL A 36 16.85 -1.86 -6.06
N PRO A 37 18.03 -2.36 -6.51
CA PRO A 37 19.23 -1.54 -6.64
C PRO A 37 18.98 -0.24 -7.41
N GLY A 38 19.40 0.87 -6.83
CA GLY A 38 19.17 2.19 -7.41
C GLY A 38 17.79 2.78 -7.16
N GLN A 39 16.87 2.08 -6.48
CA GLN A 39 15.64 2.66 -5.95
C GLN A 39 15.83 3.19 -4.52
N SER A 40 14.84 3.92 -4.03
CA SER A 40 14.79 4.44 -2.66
C SER A 40 13.34 4.85 -2.36
N LEU A 41 12.92 4.80 -1.09
CA LEU A 41 11.62 5.32 -0.65
C LEU A 41 11.44 6.82 -0.97
N ALA A 42 12.53 7.57 -1.17
CA ALA A 42 12.46 8.98 -1.57
C ALA A 42 12.12 9.17 -3.06
N LYS A 43 12.21 8.11 -3.88
CA LYS A 43 11.87 8.16 -5.30
C LYS A 43 10.37 7.96 -5.50
N PHE A 44 9.85 8.54 -6.58
CA PHE A 44 8.43 8.43 -6.92
C PHE A 44 8.04 7.01 -7.39
N TRP A 45 8.97 6.24 -7.97
CA TRP A 45 8.67 4.94 -8.58
C TRP A 45 8.10 3.89 -7.61
N PRO A 46 8.66 3.67 -6.40
CA PRO A 46 8.05 2.75 -5.44
C PRO A 46 6.64 3.13 -5.04
N TRP A 47 6.35 4.43 -4.85
CA TRP A 47 5.01 4.91 -4.55
C TRP A 47 4.04 4.68 -5.71
N LEU A 48 4.48 4.97 -6.94
CA LEU A 48 3.66 4.79 -8.14
C LEU A 48 3.31 3.31 -8.35
N ALA A 49 4.24 2.39 -8.09
CA ALA A 49 3.98 0.96 -8.20
C ALA A 49 2.83 0.51 -7.27
N VAL A 50 2.77 1.04 -6.03
CA VAL A 50 1.67 0.75 -5.11
C VAL A 50 0.36 1.35 -5.61
N LEU A 51 0.37 2.60 -6.09
CA LEU A 51 -0.84 3.23 -6.63
C LEU A 51 -1.41 2.42 -7.79
N VAL A 52 -0.57 2.01 -8.74
CA VAL A 52 -0.99 1.18 -9.88
C VAL A 52 -1.53 -0.16 -9.39
N GLY A 53 -0.85 -0.81 -8.43
CA GLY A 53 -1.32 -2.08 -7.85
C GLY A 53 -2.69 -1.95 -7.18
N ALA A 54 -2.91 -0.89 -6.40
CA ALA A 54 -4.18 -0.62 -5.73
C ALA A 54 -5.31 -0.36 -6.74
N LEU A 55 -5.04 0.45 -7.78
CA LEU A 55 -6.05 0.73 -8.82
C LEU A 55 -6.39 -0.51 -9.65
N LEU A 56 -5.40 -1.35 -9.98
CA LEU A 56 -5.65 -2.62 -10.67
C LEU A 56 -6.44 -3.59 -9.80
N ASN A 57 -6.18 -3.60 -8.49
CA ASN A 57 -6.95 -4.39 -7.55
C ASN A 57 -8.43 -3.97 -7.53
N GLU A 58 -8.71 -2.69 -7.33
CA GLU A 58 -10.10 -2.20 -7.31
C GLU A 58 -10.78 -2.31 -8.65
N TRP A 59 -10.04 -2.13 -9.75
CA TRP A 59 -10.58 -2.37 -11.08
C TRP A 59 -11.04 -3.84 -11.23
N TYR A 60 -10.25 -4.80 -10.75
CA TYR A 60 -10.68 -6.19 -10.75
C TYR A 60 -11.94 -6.38 -9.89
N ASP A 61 -11.97 -5.84 -8.68
CA ASP A 61 -13.10 -6.01 -7.75
C ASP A 61 -14.39 -5.41 -8.36
N LEU A 62 -14.31 -4.24 -8.99
CA LEU A 62 -15.45 -3.59 -9.67
C LEU A 62 -15.99 -4.38 -10.89
N ASN A 63 -15.16 -5.19 -11.55
CA ASN A 63 -15.56 -5.93 -12.75
C ASN A 63 -16.00 -7.37 -12.45
N TYR A 64 -15.53 -7.95 -11.35
CA TYR A 64 -15.67 -9.38 -11.08
C TYR A 64 -16.37 -9.71 -9.76
N GLU A 65 -16.44 -8.79 -8.79
CA GLU A 65 -17.22 -9.00 -7.57
C GLU A 65 -18.66 -8.53 -7.75
N THR A 66 -19.62 -9.33 -7.27
CA THR A 66 -21.04 -8.96 -7.28
C THR A 66 -21.41 -8.34 -5.94
N TRP A 67 -21.73 -7.05 -5.95
CA TRP A 67 -22.21 -6.32 -4.79
C TRP A 67 -23.71 -6.06 -4.89
N PRO A 68 -24.45 -6.04 -3.75
CA PRO A 68 -25.88 -5.72 -3.76
C PRO A 68 -26.17 -4.29 -4.24
N GLU A 69 -25.27 -3.36 -3.92
CA GLU A 69 -25.41 -1.94 -4.18
C GLU A 69 -24.09 -1.39 -4.75
N ILE A 70 -24.15 -0.86 -5.98
CA ILE A 70 -22.97 -0.36 -6.69
C ILE A 70 -22.35 0.87 -6.01
N ASP A 71 -23.17 1.72 -5.38
CA ASP A 71 -22.69 2.90 -4.66
C ASP A 71 -21.86 2.53 -3.43
N VAL A 72 -22.25 1.44 -2.74
CA VAL A 72 -21.49 0.89 -1.61
C VAL A 72 -20.16 0.32 -2.09
N GLN A 73 -20.16 -0.38 -3.23
CA GLN A 73 -18.93 -0.91 -3.82
C GLN A 73 -17.95 0.22 -4.19
N TYR A 74 -18.43 1.30 -4.80
CA TYR A 74 -17.58 2.47 -5.09
C TYR A 74 -17.03 3.11 -3.82
N ALA A 75 -17.84 3.25 -2.78
CA ALA A 75 -17.40 3.80 -1.50
C ALA A 75 -16.30 2.95 -0.85
N GLU A 76 -16.46 1.63 -0.83
CA GLU A 76 -15.43 0.71 -0.31
C GLU A 76 -14.17 0.72 -1.19
N SER A 77 -14.28 0.77 -2.52
CA SER A 77 -13.09 0.87 -3.39
C SER A 77 -12.31 2.17 -3.17
N ILE A 78 -12.98 3.30 -2.97
CA ILE A 78 -12.32 4.58 -2.63
C ILE A 78 -11.60 4.45 -1.28
N LYS A 79 -12.26 3.86 -0.28
CA LYS A 79 -11.68 3.62 1.04
C LYS A 79 -10.44 2.73 0.93
N ASP A 80 -10.51 1.63 0.19
CA ASP A 80 -9.42 0.66 0.05
C ASP A 80 -8.18 1.29 -0.60
N VAL A 81 -8.35 2.07 -1.69
CA VAL A 81 -7.24 2.84 -2.28
C VAL A 81 -6.67 3.84 -1.27
N THR A 82 -7.54 4.55 -0.54
CA THR A 82 -7.13 5.56 0.44
C THR A 82 -6.30 4.94 1.56
N VAL A 83 -6.79 3.86 2.17
CA VAL A 83 -6.11 3.16 3.27
C VAL A 83 -4.80 2.52 2.78
N THR A 84 -4.81 1.91 1.58
CA THR A 84 -3.61 1.33 0.97
C THR A 84 -2.53 2.40 0.73
N MET A 85 -2.91 3.60 0.28
CA MET A 85 -1.97 4.65 -0.12
C MET A 85 -1.58 5.61 1.02
N ALA A 86 -2.28 5.59 2.15
CA ALA A 86 -2.03 6.51 3.26
C ALA A 86 -0.58 6.43 3.77
N LEU A 87 -0.13 5.26 4.22
CA LEU A 87 1.24 5.10 4.71
C LEU A 87 2.29 5.20 3.61
N PRO A 88 2.11 4.65 2.40
CA PRO A 88 3.07 4.85 1.32
C PRO A 88 3.33 6.32 0.96
N THR A 89 2.29 7.15 1.04
CA THR A 89 2.40 8.59 0.83
C THR A 89 3.20 9.24 1.96
N VAL A 90 2.91 8.90 3.22
CA VAL A 90 3.70 9.36 4.37
C VAL A 90 5.17 8.97 4.23
N LEU A 91 5.46 7.72 3.85
CA LEU A 91 6.82 7.23 3.64
C LEU A 91 7.55 8.01 2.56
N LEU A 92 6.92 8.26 1.40
CA LEU A 92 7.51 9.06 0.33
C LEU A 92 7.81 10.49 0.79
N LEU A 93 6.84 11.15 1.43
CA LEU A 93 6.98 12.54 1.89
C LEU A 93 8.08 12.67 2.93
N LEU A 94 8.09 11.79 3.93
CA LEU A 94 9.15 11.77 4.92
C LEU A 94 10.50 11.53 4.22
N ALA A 95 10.60 10.55 3.32
CA ALA A 95 11.87 10.10 2.73
C ALA A 95 12.49 11.20 1.87
N ARG A 96 11.64 11.97 1.20
CA ARG A 96 12.04 13.04 0.30
C ARG A 96 12.31 14.36 1.01
N PHE A 97 11.51 14.72 2.02
CA PHE A 97 11.53 16.07 2.60
C PHE A 97 12.01 16.14 4.05
N ALA A 98 11.98 15.02 4.78
CA ALA A 98 12.38 14.94 6.17
C ALA A 98 13.38 13.79 6.44
N PRO A 99 14.48 13.64 5.66
CA PRO A 99 15.44 12.54 5.85
C PRO A 99 16.07 12.53 7.25
N ARG A 100 16.07 13.68 7.93
CA ARG A 100 16.55 13.83 9.30
C ARG A 100 15.76 13.04 10.34
N VAL A 101 14.52 12.65 10.03
CA VAL A 101 13.69 11.79 10.88
C VAL A 101 14.30 10.39 11.04
N TRP A 102 15.06 9.91 10.05
CA TRP A 102 15.75 8.62 10.12
C TRP A 102 17.23 8.72 10.49
N SER A 103 17.86 9.90 10.34
CA SER A 103 19.22 10.09 10.80
C SER A 103 19.22 10.32 12.31
N GLY A 104 19.31 9.24 13.10
CA GLY A 104 19.54 9.35 14.53
C GLY A 104 20.73 10.29 14.80
N ARG A 105 20.55 11.29 15.66
CA ARG A 105 21.61 12.24 16.03
C ARG A 105 22.83 11.44 16.51
N ARG A 106 23.86 11.29 15.68
CA ARG A 106 25.20 10.97 16.19
C ARG A 106 25.69 12.23 16.88
N SER A 107 25.49 12.30 18.19
CA SER A 107 26.19 13.26 19.04
C SER A 107 27.68 12.94 18.99
N SER A 108 28.41 13.54 18.05
CA SER A 108 29.86 13.66 18.14
C SER A 108 30.17 14.62 19.29
N ARG A 109 30.37 14.10 20.49
CA ARG A 109 31.12 14.82 21.52
C ARG A 109 32.58 14.78 21.07
N GLN A 110 33.10 15.97 20.76
CA GLN A 110 34.55 16.24 20.74
C GLN A 110 35.09 16.19 22.16
#